data_AF-A0A2K8KYR3-F1
#
_entry.id   AF-A0A2K8KYR3-F1
#
_cell.length_a   1.000
_cell.length_b   1.000
_cell.length_c   1.000
_cell.angle_alpha   90.00
_cell.angle_beta   90.00
_cell.angle_gamma   90.00
#
_symmetry.space_group_name_H-M   'P 1'
#
loop_
_entity.id
_entity.type
_entity.pdbx_description
1 polymer ?
#
loop_
_entity_poly.entity_id
_entity_poly.type
_entity_poly.pdbx_seq_one_letter_code
_entity_poly.pdbx_strand_id
1 'polypeptide(L)'
;MAGNRIKLPKLGWMKFRMSRELVGTMKSATVSRNGKHWYVSILCEQEIVAPVHASSTAVGIDRGVHIMAACSDGKDYVGEKPYRRHEKRLARAQRLLARKIKLSNNWHKQKEKVQAIHSKIANIRKDALHKATTEISNNHAMIIMEKLGTSRMSKSAKGTIEKTA
;
A
#
# COMPACT_ATOMS: atom_id res chain seq x y z
N MET A 1 -0.94 -11.34 -25.38
CA MET A 1 -1.73 -12.11 -24.39
C MET A 1 -2.85 -12.84 -25.11
N ALA A 2 -3.42 -13.88 -24.53
CA ALA A 2 -4.55 -14.60 -25.12
C ALA A 2 -5.56 -14.94 -24.02
N GLY A 3 -6.67 -14.21 -23.96
CA GLY A 3 -7.64 -14.30 -22.86
C GLY A 3 -6.97 -14.15 -21.50
N ASN A 4 -7.15 -15.15 -20.63
CA ASN A 4 -6.58 -15.19 -19.28
C ASN A 4 -5.14 -15.74 -19.20
N ARG A 5 -4.38 -15.68 -20.32
CA ARG A 5 -3.00 -16.18 -20.39
C ARG A 5 -2.01 -15.11 -20.80
N ILE A 6 -0.87 -15.10 -20.12
CA ILE A 6 0.29 -14.27 -20.45
C ILE A 6 1.48 -15.16 -20.82
N LYS A 7 2.18 -14.81 -21.90
CA LYS A 7 3.42 -15.48 -22.29
C LYS A 7 4.57 -14.77 -21.60
N LEU A 8 5.27 -15.46 -20.70
CA LEU A 8 6.44 -14.94 -20.00
C LEU A 8 7.72 -15.47 -20.66
N PRO A 9 8.80 -14.67 -20.70
CA PRO A 9 10.11 -15.16 -21.13
C PRO A 9 10.50 -16.39 -20.30
N LYS A 10 11.00 -17.44 -20.96
CA LYS A 10 11.46 -18.72 -20.36
C LYS A 10 10.39 -19.60 -19.69
N LEU A 11 9.27 -19.04 -19.22
CA LEU A 11 8.21 -19.79 -18.54
C LEU A 11 7.04 -20.18 -19.47
N GLY A 12 6.95 -19.59 -20.66
CA GLY A 12 5.90 -19.89 -21.62
C GLY A 12 4.55 -19.31 -21.22
N TRP A 13 3.46 -19.97 -21.64
CA TRP A 13 2.09 -19.51 -21.41
C TRP A 13 1.62 -19.83 -20.00
N MET A 14 1.32 -18.79 -19.23
CA MET A 14 0.85 -18.89 -17.85
C MET A 14 -0.56 -18.36 -17.74
N LYS A 15 -1.45 -19.12 -17.09
CA LYS A 15 -2.78 -18.62 -16.71
C LYS A 15 -2.65 -17.63 -15.55
N PHE A 16 -3.40 -16.54 -15.61
CA PHE A 16 -3.51 -15.59 -14.51
C PHE A 16 -4.96 -15.11 -14.37
N ARG A 17 -5.31 -14.62 -13.19
CA ARG A 17 -6.59 -13.93 -12.99
C ARG A 17 -6.47 -12.51 -13.49
N MET A 18 -7.22 -12.16 -14.53
CA MET A 18 -7.28 -10.79 -15.03
C MET A 18 -8.13 -9.95 -14.08
N SER A 19 -7.50 -9.06 -13.32
CA SER A 19 -8.18 -8.22 -12.33
C SER A 19 -8.88 -7.00 -12.95
N ARG A 20 -8.40 -6.54 -14.10
CA ARG A 20 -8.92 -5.41 -14.87
C ARG A 20 -8.67 -5.69 -16.35
N GLU A 21 -9.51 -5.16 -17.22
CA GLU A 21 -9.25 -5.15 -18.65
C GLU A 21 -7.99 -4.33 -18.96
N LEU A 22 -7.25 -4.78 -19.97
CA LEU A 22 -6.03 -4.13 -20.40
C LEU A 22 -6.37 -3.15 -21.50
N VAL A 23 -6.17 -1.88 -21.23
CA VAL A 23 -6.36 -0.79 -22.18
C VAL A 23 -4.98 -0.27 -22.58
N GLY A 24 -4.81 -0.01 -23.88
CA GLY A 24 -3.54 0.45 -24.45
C GLY A 24 -2.56 -0.67 -24.84
N THR A 25 -1.35 -0.26 -25.21
CA THR A 25 -0.28 -1.11 -25.72
C THR A 25 0.59 -1.61 -24.59
N MET A 26 0.68 -2.93 -24.41
CA MET A 26 1.55 -3.54 -23.41
C MET A 26 3.04 -3.24 -23.69
N LYS A 27 3.74 -2.65 -22.71
CA LYS A 27 5.19 -2.39 -22.77
C LYS A 27 6.00 -3.42 -22.02
N SER A 28 5.56 -3.79 -20.82
CA SER A 28 6.29 -4.73 -19.98
C SER A 28 5.36 -5.45 -19.00
N ALA A 29 5.84 -6.58 -18.48
CA ALA A 29 5.18 -7.34 -17.44
C ALA A 29 6.18 -7.64 -16.32
N THR A 30 5.85 -7.23 -15.10
CA THR A 30 6.65 -7.50 -13.91
C THR A 30 5.99 -8.59 -13.09
N VAL A 31 6.69 -9.71 -12.89
CA VAL A 31 6.25 -10.80 -12.02
C VAL A 31 6.81 -10.56 -10.62
N SER A 32 5.93 -10.53 -9.63
CA SER A 32 6.31 -10.35 -8.22
C SER A 32 5.61 -11.37 -7.33
N ARG A 33 6.19 -11.60 -6.14
CA ARG A 33 5.61 -12.50 -5.13
C ARG A 33 5.39 -11.74 -3.84
N ASN A 34 4.20 -11.87 -3.27
CA ASN A 34 3.87 -11.37 -1.94
C ASN A 34 3.22 -12.49 -1.12
N GLY A 35 3.99 -13.03 -0.18
CA GLY A 35 3.60 -14.22 0.59
C GLY A 35 3.39 -15.43 -0.32
N LYS A 36 2.16 -15.95 -0.30
CA LYS A 36 1.72 -17.11 -1.11
C LYS A 36 1.33 -16.75 -2.54
N HIS A 37 1.13 -15.47 -2.82
CA HIS A 37 0.53 -15.04 -4.07
C HIS A 37 1.59 -14.51 -5.03
N TRP A 38 1.48 -14.93 -6.28
CA TRP A 38 2.20 -14.36 -7.41
C TRP A 38 1.30 -13.33 -8.08
N TYR A 39 1.89 -12.20 -8.47
CA TYR A 39 1.23 -11.12 -9.17
C TYR A 39 1.98 -10.83 -10.45
N VAL A 40 1.22 -10.44 -11.48
CA VAL A 40 1.76 -9.91 -12.73
C VAL A 40 1.24 -8.48 -12.84
N SER A 41 2.15 -7.51 -12.81
CA SER A 41 1.84 -6.10 -13.08
C SER A 41 2.18 -5.82 -14.53
N ILE A 42 1.17 -5.41 -15.29
CA ILE A 42 1.29 -5.15 -16.72
C ILE A 42 1.34 -3.64 -16.91
N LEU A 43 2.41 -3.15 -17.52
CA LEU A 43 2.52 -1.75 -17.91
C LEU A 43 1.96 -1.60 -19.32
N CYS A 44 0.94 -0.77 -19.47
CA CYS A 44 0.36 -0.39 -20.75
C CYS A 44 0.61 1.10 -21.01
N GLU A 45 0.92 1.43 -22.25
CA GLU A 45 0.96 2.80 -22.77
C GLU A 45 -0.36 3.09 -23.49
N GLN A 46 -0.96 4.23 -23.19
CA GLN A 46 -2.19 4.66 -23.83
C GLN A 46 -2.14 6.18 -24.00
N GLU A 47 -2.58 6.66 -25.16
CA GLU A 47 -2.89 8.07 -25.35
C GLU A 47 -4.21 8.39 -24.64
N ILE A 48 -4.14 9.30 -23.67
CA ILE A 48 -5.29 9.73 -22.88
C ILE A 48 -5.40 11.24 -23.07
N VAL A 49 -6.57 11.70 -23.49
CA VAL A 49 -6.88 13.14 -23.54
C VAL A 49 -6.87 13.66 -22.11
N ALA A 50 -6.20 14.81 -21.88
CA ALA A 50 -6.12 15.42 -20.56
C ALA A 50 -7.54 15.60 -19.99
N PRO A 51 -7.89 14.93 -18.88
CA PRO A 51 -9.24 14.99 -18.35
C PRO A 51 -9.51 16.38 -17.79
N VAL A 52 -10.63 16.99 -18.18
CA VAL A 52 -11.13 18.21 -17.56
C VAL A 52 -11.88 17.81 -16.30
N HIS A 53 -11.41 18.28 -15.15
CA HIS A 53 -12.10 17.99 -13.88
C HIS A 53 -13.41 18.78 -13.81
N ALA A 54 -14.50 18.14 -13.39
CA ALA A 54 -15.83 18.76 -13.32
C ALA A 54 -16.00 19.79 -12.19
N SER A 55 -14.97 19.99 -11.37
CA SER A 55 -14.99 20.82 -10.16
C SER A 55 -13.98 21.92 -10.37
N SER A 56 -14.20 23.09 -9.76
CA SER A 56 -13.22 24.18 -9.70
C SER A 56 -12.64 24.36 -8.30
N THR A 57 -13.04 23.50 -7.36
CA THR A 57 -12.68 23.66 -5.94
C THR A 57 -11.26 23.22 -5.66
N ALA A 58 -10.66 23.87 -4.66
CA ALA A 58 -9.36 23.53 -4.10
C ALA A 58 -9.51 23.01 -2.67
N VAL A 59 -8.69 22.03 -2.29
CA VAL A 59 -8.63 21.52 -0.91
C VAL A 59 -7.19 21.45 -0.41
N GLY A 60 -6.95 21.97 0.79
CA GLY A 60 -5.72 21.77 1.52
C GLY A 60 -5.79 20.47 2.33
N ILE A 61 -4.73 19.67 2.32
CA ILE A 61 -4.64 18.43 3.10
C ILE A 61 -3.48 18.52 4.08
N ASP A 62 -3.79 18.40 5.37
CA ASP A 62 -2.83 18.13 6.43
C ASP A 62 -2.77 16.61 6.71
N ARG A 63 -1.56 16.06 6.86
CA ARG A 63 -1.34 14.62 7.00
C ARG A 63 -0.81 14.30 8.38
N GLY A 64 -1.59 13.58 9.19
CA GLY A 64 -1.23 13.21 10.55
C GLY A 64 -0.85 11.73 10.76
N VAL A 65 -0.39 11.43 11.99
CA VAL A 65 -0.22 10.06 12.49
C VAL A 65 -1.51 9.52 13.14
N HIS A 66 -2.31 10.42 13.71
CA HIS A 66 -3.60 10.09 14.34
C HIS A 66 -4.75 10.10 13.34
N ILE A 67 -4.82 11.14 12.51
CA ILE A 67 -5.75 11.31 11.39
C ILE A 67 -4.93 11.13 10.10
N MET A 68 -5.43 10.37 9.13
CA MET A 68 -4.68 10.05 7.91
C MET A 68 -4.55 11.27 6.99
N ALA A 69 -5.63 12.03 6.86
CA ALA A 69 -5.70 13.28 6.14
C ALA A 69 -6.82 14.14 6.72
N ALA A 70 -6.53 15.38 7.12
CA ALA A 70 -7.52 16.39 7.49
C ALA A 70 -7.61 17.40 6.34
N CYS A 71 -8.82 17.65 5.85
CA CYS A 71 -9.06 18.52 4.71
C CYS A 71 -9.58 19.89 5.16
N SER A 72 -9.19 20.95 4.44
CA SER A 72 -9.60 22.34 4.74
C SER A 72 -11.10 22.59 4.59
N ASP A 73 -11.83 21.69 3.95
CA ASP A 73 -13.29 21.69 3.84
C ASP A 73 -13.99 21.11 5.08
N GLY A 74 -13.23 20.74 6.11
CA GLY A 74 -13.71 20.18 7.37
C GLY A 74 -13.86 18.66 7.36
N LYS A 75 -13.45 17.97 6.28
CA LYS A 75 -13.54 16.52 6.20
C LYS A 75 -12.27 15.83 6.71
N ASP A 76 -12.46 14.93 7.67
CA ASP A 76 -11.38 14.10 8.19
C ASP A 76 -11.43 12.67 7.67
N TYR A 77 -10.28 12.21 7.19
CA TYR A 77 -10.05 10.83 6.79
C TYR A 77 -9.30 10.11 7.91
N VAL A 78 -10.02 9.27 8.65
CA VAL A 78 -9.43 8.41 9.69
C VAL A 78 -9.18 7.02 9.11
N GLY A 79 -7.90 6.66 8.96
CA GLY A 79 -7.52 5.31 8.56
C GLY A 79 -7.72 4.31 9.70
N GLU A 80 -8.06 3.06 9.36
CA GLU A 80 -7.98 1.98 10.34
C GLU A 80 -6.56 1.89 10.93
N LYS A 81 -6.44 1.40 12.16
CA LYS A 81 -5.16 1.10 12.82
C LYS A 81 -4.88 -0.42 12.79
N PRO A 82 -4.73 -1.06 11.60
CA PRO A 82 -4.66 -2.52 11.48
C PRO A 82 -3.43 -3.11 12.17
N TYR A 83 -2.35 -2.33 12.30
CA TYR A 83 -1.17 -2.76 13.03
C TYR A 83 -1.50 -3.09 14.48
N ARG A 84 -2.16 -2.18 15.22
CA ARG A 84 -2.55 -2.40 16.62
C ARG A 84 -3.42 -3.63 16.80
N ARG A 85 -4.39 -3.83 15.89
CA ARG A 85 -5.26 -5.01 15.87
C ARG A 85 -4.49 -6.33 15.69
N HIS A 86 -3.42 -6.31 14.90
CA HIS A 86 -2.64 -7.49 14.56
C HIS A 86 -1.31 -7.62 15.31
N GLU A 87 -0.96 -6.66 16.15
CA GLU A 87 0.34 -6.51 16.84
C GLU A 87 0.68 -7.76 17.66
N LYS A 88 -0.21 -8.18 18.57
CA LYS A 88 0.00 -9.37 19.41
C LYS A 88 0.22 -10.64 18.57
N ARG A 89 -0.56 -10.80 17.49
CA ARG A 89 -0.45 -11.95 16.59
C ARG A 89 0.86 -11.92 15.80
N LEU A 90 1.26 -10.74 15.32
CA LEU A 90 2.50 -10.55 14.59
C LEU A 90 3.71 -10.84 15.48
N ALA A 91 3.75 -10.27 16.69
CA ALA A 91 4.81 -10.50 17.67
C ALA A 91 4.97 -11.98 18.02
N ARG A 92 3.86 -12.69 18.27
CA ARG A 92 3.89 -14.15 18.49
C ARG A 92 4.46 -14.90 17.28
N ALA A 93 4.02 -14.56 16.07
CA ALA A 93 4.49 -15.21 14.86
C ALA A 93 5.99 -14.97 14.59
N GLN A 94 6.48 -13.76 14.84
CA GLN A 94 7.89 -13.39 14.75
C GLN A 94 8.74 -14.11 15.80
N ARG A 95 8.28 -14.20 17.06
CA ARG A 95 8.97 -14.96 18.12
C ARG A 95 9.09 -16.44 17.77
N LEU A 96 8.03 -17.03 17.25
CA LEU A 96 8.06 -18.42 16.77
C LEU A 96 9.04 -18.60 15.61
N LEU A 97 9.13 -17.64 14.68
CA LEU A 97 10.07 -17.67 13.56
C LEU A 97 11.53 -17.64 14.04
N ALA A 98 11.84 -16.75 15.00
CA ALA A 98 13.18 -16.60 15.55
C ALA A 98 13.70 -17.88 16.22
N ARG A 99 12.80 -18.71 16.76
CA ARG A 99 13.15 -20.01 17.36
C ARG A 99 13.32 -21.15 16.34
N LYS A 100 13.08 -20.93 15.04
CA LYS A 100 13.25 -21.96 14.01
C LYS A 100 14.64 -21.87 13.38
N ILE A 101 15.21 -23.04 13.06
CA ILE A 101 16.46 -23.15 12.30
C ILE A 101 16.25 -22.47 10.94
N LYS A 102 17.03 -21.43 10.67
CA LYS A 102 16.97 -20.65 9.43
C LYS A 102 17.07 -21.58 8.21
N LEU A 103 16.30 -21.30 7.16
CA LEU A 103 16.21 -22.10 5.92
C LEU A 103 15.64 -23.52 6.06
N SER A 104 15.29 -23.99 7.27
CA SER A 104 14.54 -25.25 7.40
C SER A 104 13.14 -25.12 6.79
N ASN A 105 12.54 -26.24 6.38
CA ASN A 105 11.16 -26.27 5.89
C ASN A 105 10.16 -25.65 6.89
N ASN A 106 10.39 -25.87 8.20
CA ASN A 106 9.57 -25.28 9.26
C ASN A 106 9.77 -23.76 9.40
N TRP A 107 10.98 -23.26 9.15
CA TRP A 107 11.25 -21.83 9.09
C TRP A 107 10.55 -21.17 7.90
N HIS A 108 10.59 -21.78 6.71
CA HIS A 108 9.87 -21.28 5.53
C HIS A 108 8.35 -21.20 5.79
N LYS A 109 7.75 -22.28 6.33
CA LYS A 109 6.32 -22.30 6.71
C LYS A 109 5.97 -21.20 7.72
N GLN A 110 6.84 -20.94 8.70
CA GLN A 110 6.60 -19.90 9.69
C GLN A 110 6.81 -18.48 9.14
N LYS A 111 7.82 -18.28 8.28
CA LYS A 111 8.08 -17.01 7.60
C LYS A 111 6.90 -16.59 6.75
N GLU A 112 6.29 -17.55 6.07
CA GLU A 112 5.09 -17.33 5.27
C GLU A 112 3.89 -16.85 6.12
N LYS A 113 3.71 -17.37 7.34
CA LYS A 113 2.69 -16.87 8.28
C LYS A 113 2.94 -15.43 8.70
N VAL A 114 4.20 -15.08 8.97
CA VAL A 114 4.60 -13.69 9.28
C VAL A 114 4.30 -12.78 8.10
N GLN A 115 4.70 -13.19 6.88
CA GLN A 115 4.42 -12.45 5.66
C GLN A 115 2.92 -12.25 5.44
N ALA A 116 2.09 -13.29 5.62
CA ALA A 116 0.64 -13.16 5.46
C ALA A 116 0.01 -12.10 6.37
N ILE A 117 0.51 -11.95 7.61
CA ILE A 117 0.06 -10.90 8.54
C ILE A 117 0.50 -9.53 8.02
N HIS A 118 1.75 -9.38 7.59
CA HIS A 118 2.23 -8.13 6.99
C HIS A 118 1.45 -7.74 5.75
N SER A 119 1.20 -8.67 4.82
CA SER A 119 0.42 -8.43 3.61
C SER A 119 -1.01 -8.00 3.95
N LYS A 120 -1.64 -8.61 4.97
CA LYS A 120 -2.97 -8.20 5.43
C LYS A 120 -2.97 -6.76 5.97
N ILE A 121 -2.03 -6.42 6.85
CA ILE A 121 -1.91 -5.06 7.39
C ILE A 121 -1.67 -4.05 6.26
N ALA A 122 -0.80 -4.36 5.31
CA ALA A 122 -0.50 -3.50 4.17
C ALA A 122 -1.72 -3.31 3.27
N ASN A 123 -2.47 -4.37 2.99
CA ASN A 123 -3.67 -4.30 2.15
C ASN A 123 -4.78 -3.46 2.79
N ILE A 124 -5.01 -3.57 4.11
CA ILE A 124 -5.98 -2.73 4.82
C ILE A 124 -5.58 -1.25 4.73
N ARG A 125 -4.29 -0.94 4.94
CA ARG A 125 -3.78 0.44 4.81
C ARG A 125 -3.93 0.97 3.38
N LYS A 126 -3.63 0.15 2.37
CA LYS A 126 -3.77 0.53 0.96
C LYS A 126 -5.22 0.77 0.59
N ASP A 127 -6.14 -0.06 1.06
CA ASP A 127 -7.59 0.11 0.81
C ASP A 127 -8.10 1.45 1.35
N ALA A 128 -7.76 1.77 2.60
CA ALA A 128 -8.12 3.06 3.20
C ALA A 128 -7.53 4.25 2.42
N LEU A 129 -6.25 4.16 2.02
CA LEU A 129 -5.60 5.19 1.20
C LEU A 129 -6.28 5.36 -0.16
N HIS A 130 -6.53 4.26 -0.88
CA HIS A 130 -7.14 4.33 -2.20
C HIS A 130 -8.53 4.94 -2.15
N LYS A 131 -9.38 4.53 -1.20
CA LYS A 131 -10.72 5.10 -1.00
C LYS A 131 -10.65 6.61 -0.74
N ALA A 132 -9.79 7.05 0.18
CA ALA A 132 -9.62 8.47 0.47
C ALA A 132 -9.12 9.25 -0.75
N THR A 133 -8.07 8.77 -1.43
CA THR A 133 -7.51 9.48 -2.59
C THR A 133 -8.49 9.53 -3.76
N THR A 134 -9.28 8.48 -3.99
CA THR A 134 -10.29 8.47 -5.05
C THR A 134 -11.40 9.47 -4.74
N GLU A 135 -11.85 9.54 -3.50
CA GLU A 135 -12.87 10.50 -3.11
C GLU A 135 -12.37 11.95 -3.24
N ILE A 136 -11.18 12.25 -2.71
CA ILE A 136 -10.56 13.57 -2.81
C ILE A 136 -10.37 13.96 -4.29
N SER A 137 -9.81 13.05 -5.10
CA SER A 137 -9.52 13.29 -6.51
C SER A 137 -10.77 13.39 -7.39
N ASN A 138 -11.93 12.94 -6.93
CA ASN A 138 -13.20 13.10 -7.66
C ASN A 138 -13.90 14.43 -7.32
N ASN A 139 -13.63 14.98 -6.13
CA ASN A 139 -14.35 16.14 -5.60
C ASN A 139 -13.61 17.47 -5.86
N HIS A 140 -12.28 17.46 -5.87
CA HIS A 140 -11.46 18.67 -5.94
C HIS A 140 -10.50 18.66 -7.13
N ALA A 141 -10.51 19.74 -7.90
CA ALA A 141 -9.61 19.90 -9.04
C ALA A 141 -8.21 20.34 -8.65
N MET A 142 -8.07 20.99 -7.50
CA MET A 142 -6.78 21.40 -6.97
C MET A 142 -6.57 20.83 -5.57
N ILE A 143 -5.45 20.14 -5.38
CA ILE A 143 -5.08 19.53 -4.10
C ILE A 143 -3.77 20.18 -3.65
N ILE A 144 -3.80 20.84 -2.50
CA ILE A 144 -2.64 21.50 -1.90
C ILE A 144 -2.19 20.62 -0.72
N MET A 145 -0.94 20.19 -0.74
CA MET A 145 -0.34 19.39 0.34
C MET A 145 0.98 20.00 0.75
N GLU A 146 1.26 19.99 2.04
CA GLU A 146 2.57 20.36 2.54
C GLU A 146 3.63 19.28 2.28
N LYS A 147 4.88 19.74 2.11
CA LYS A 147 6.03 18.85 1.95
C LYS A 147 6.50 18.32 3.31
N LEU A 148 5.79 17.34 3.84
CA LEU A 148 6.12 16.72 5.12
C LEU A 148 7.19 15.64 5.03
N GLY A 149 8.18 15.73 5.93
CA GLY A 149 9.09 14.63 6.24
C GLY A 149 8.41 13.58 7.12
N THR A 150 7.54 12.74 6.56
CA THR A 150 6.71 11.77 7.32
C THR A 150 7.48 10.84 8.26
N SER A 151 8.75 10.53 7.96
CA SER A 151 9.62 9.77 8.85
C SER A 151 9.93 10.48 10.17
N ARG A 152 9.97 11.82 10.17
CA ARG A 152 10.20 12.66 11.36
C ARG A 152 8.97 12.68 12.27
N MET A 153 7.76 12.58 11.72
CA MET A 153 6.50 12.59 12.50
C MET A 153 6.29 11.30 13.31
N SER A 154 6.81 10.17 12.82
CA SER A 154 6.68 8.87 13.50
C SER A 154 7.73 8.64 14.60
N LYS A 155 8.75 9.49 14.69
CA LYS A 155 9.73 9.43 15.78
C LYS A 155 9.12 10.13 16.97
N SER A 156 9.11 9.47 18.13
CA SER A 156 8.88 10.17 19.40
C SER A 156 9.82 11.36 19.46
N ALA A 157 9.32 12.54 19.84
CA ALA A 157 10.19 13.64 20.21
C ALA A 157 11.19 13.11 21.24
N LYS A 158 12.49 13.32 21.02
CA LYS A 158 13.46 13.15 22.11
C LYS A 158 13.01 14.15 23.17
N GLY A 159 12.48 13.66 24.29
CA GLY A 159 12.16 14.53 25.41
C GLY A 159 13.39 15.38 25.72
N THR A 160 13.21 16.69 25.80
CA THR A 160 14.19 17.55 26.46
C THR A 160 14.18 17.11 27.91
N ILE A 161 15.12 16.24 28.29
CA ILE A 161 15.46 16.09 29.69
C ILE A 161 16.18 17.40 30.02
N GLU A 162 15.43 18.39 30.49
CA GLU A 162 16.00 19.49 31.24
C GLU A 162 16.69 18.87 32.45
N LYS A 163 18.01 18.73 32.36
CA LYS A 163 18.86 18.65 33.53
C LYS A 163 18.89 20.06 34.11
N THR A 164 18.27 20.24 35.27
CA THR A 164 18.57 21.38 36.13
C THR A 164 18.74 20.86 37.55
N ALA A 165 19.73 21.45 38.21
CA ALA A 165 20.51 20.95 39.33
C ALA A 165 19.74 20.76 40.65
#